data_AF-A0A314UT75-F1
#
_entry.id   AF-A0A314UT75-F1
#
_cell.length_a   1.000
_cell.length_b   1.000
_cell.length_c   1.000
_cell.angle_alpha   90.00
_cell.angle_beta   90.00
_cell.angle_gamma   90.00
#
_symmetry.space_group_name_H-M   'P 1'
#
loop_
_entity.id
_entity.type
_entity.pdbx_description
1 polymer ?
#
loop_
_entity_poly.entity_id
_entity_poly.type
_entity_poly.pdbx_seq_one_letter_code
_entity_poly.pdbx_strand_id
1 'polypeptide(L)'
;MMKKRVGIRSVWQHNLDSEFALVKDALADYPFVSFETKFPFTLFEVDSPEDQYQIMKDSVNVRNIIQLRLTLSDGDGNLPDFCTDCCYIWEFNFRDFDIYRDFHSKDANAIELLKGQGIDFLRNKEKGILSSDFVTMMLKSRMTQDRRVPDQDSTLGGVAKRR
;
A
#
# COMPACT_ATOMS: atom_id res chain seq x y z
N MET A 1 -1.66 -23.79 21.01
CA MET A 1 -2.44 -22.79 20.24
C MET A 1 -2.70 -23.34 18.86
N MET A 2 -3.95 -23.35 18.39
CA MET A 2 -4.23 -23.63 16.98
C MET A 2 -3.78 -22.43 16.13
N LYS A 3 -3.01 -22.69 15.07
CA LYS A 3 -2.56 -21.66 14.14
C LYS A 3 -3.75 -21.18 13.32
N LYS A 4 -4.21 -19.94 13.55
CA LYS A 4 -5.29 -19.33 12.76
C LYS A 4 -4.88 -19.25 11.29
N ARG A 5 -5.83 -19.43 10.38
CA ARG A 5 -5.58 -19.27 8.94
C ARG A 5 -5.40 -17.79 8.61
N VAL A 6 -4.49 -17.46 7.69
CA VAL A 6 -4.34 -16.09 7.21
C VAL A 6 -5.21 -15.90 5.97
N GLY A 7 -6.18 -15.00 6.06
CA GLY A 7 -7.03 -14.56 4.97
C GLY A 7 -6.50 -13.27 4.33
N ILE A 8 -6.64 -13.17 3.01
CA ILE A 8 -6.31 -11.96 2.25
C ILE A 8 -7.59 -11.16 2.03
N ARG A 9 -7.59 -9.91 2.48
CA ARG A 9 -8.65 -8.93 2.23
C ARG A 9 -8.31 -8.17 0.95
N SER A 10 -8.87 -8.61 -0.17
CA SER A 10 -8.65 -7.93 -1.46
C SER A 10 -9.40 -6.59 -1.50
N VAL A 11 -8.66 -5.51 -1.61
CA VAL A 11 -9.18 -4.14 -1.65
C VAL A 11 -9.21 -3.63 -3.08
N TRP A 12 -10.35 -3.05 -3.43
CA TRP A 12 -10.73 -2.49 -4.72
C TRP A 12 -11.40 -1.13 -4.47
N GLN A 13 -11.75 -0.38 -5.51
CA GLN A 13 -12.32 0.96 -5.33
C GLN A 13 -13.60 0.96 -4.47
N HIS A 14 -14.48 -0.02 -4.67
CA HIS A 14 -15.81 -0.05 -4.05
C HIS A 14 -15.78 -0.34 -2.54
N ASN A 15 -14.70 -0.94 -2.02
CA ASN A 15 -14.55 -1.28 -0.59
C ASN A 15 -13.36 -0.56 0.05
N LEU A 16 -12.75 0.41 -0.65
CA LEU A 16 -11.56 1.13 -0.18
C LEU A 16 -11.78 1.76 1.19
N ASP A 17 -12.85 2.53 1.36
CA ASP A 17 -13.18 3.23 2.61
C ASP A 17 -13.38 2.27 3.79
N SER A 18 -14.17 1.20 3.58
CA SER A 18 -14.47 0.22 4.62
C SER A 18 -13.23 -0.56 5.06
N GLU A 19 -12.35 -0.91 4.13
CA GLU A 19 -11.12 -1.64 4.45
C GLU A 19 -10.10 -0.73 5.14
N PHE A 20 -10.00 0.54 4.74
CA PHE A 20 -9.16 1.51 5.43
C PHE A 20 -9.64 1.82 6.85
N ALA A 21 -10.95 1.78 7.12
CA ALA A 21 -11.47 1.88 8.48
C ALA A 21 -10.96 0.72 9.35
N LEU A 22 -10.99 -0.51 8.83
CA LEU A 22 -10.45 -1.68 9.54
C LEU A 22 -8.94 -1.60 9.77
N VAL A 23 -8.19 -1.13 8.77
CA VAL A 23 -6.75 -0.87 8.92
C VAL A 23 -6.50 0.15 10.02
N LYS A 24 -7.26 1.25 10.04
CA LYS A 24 -7.15 2.31 11.04
C LYS A 24 -7.43 1.79 12.45
N ASP A 25 -8.49 1.01 12.62
CA ASP A 25 -8.86 0.44 13.92
C ASP A 25 -7.81 -0.57 14.39
N ALA A 26 -7.28 -1.41 13.49
CA ALA A 26 -6.25 -2.39 13.81
C ALA A 26 -4.90 -1.77 14.22
N LEU A 27 -4.54 -0.58 13.71
CA LEU A 27 -3.26 0.09 14.04
C LEU A 27 -3.09 0.48 15.51
N ALA A 28 -4.17 0.50 16.30
CA ALA A 28 -4.09 0.72 17.73
C ALA A 28 -3.40 -0.46 18.44
N ASP A 29 -3.79 -1.69 18.07
CA ASP A 29 -3.33 -2.92 18.71
C ASP A 29 -2.17 -3.59 17.94
N TYR A 30 -2.06 -3.34 16.63
CA TYR A 30 -1.07 -3.93 15.73
C TYR A 30 -0.23 -2.83 15.04
N PRO A 31 0.69 -2.16 15.77
CA PRO A 31 1.37 -0.97 15.29
C PRO A 31 2.54 -1.23 14.33
N PHE A 32 2.98 -2.48 14.17
CA PHE A 32 4.08 -2.80 13.26
C PHE A 32 3.55 -3.02 11.84
N VAL A 33 4.13 -2.31 10.88
CA VAL A 33 3.70 -2.33 9.48
C VAL A 33 4.78 -2.97 8.61
N SER A 34 4.39 -4.00 7.85
CA SER A 34 5.16 -4.54 6.73
C SER A 34 4.38 -4.36 5.44
N PHE A 35 5.06 -4.06 4.35
CA PHE A 35 4.42 -3.92 3.05
C PHE A 35 5.28 -4.45 1.90
N GLU A 36 4.61 -4.86 0.83
CA GLU A 36 5.20 -5.34 -0.41
C GLU A 36 4.47 -4.67 -1.58
N THR A 37 5.18 -4.22 -2.60
CA THR A 37 4.59 -3.57 -3.78
C THR A 37 4.97 -4.28 -5.05
N LYS A 38 4.02 -4.38 -5.99
CA LYS A 38 4.27 -4.88 -7.34
C LYS A 38 4.18 -3.75 -8.37
N PHE A 39 5.22 -3.67 -9.19
CA PHE A 39 5.34 -2.77 -10.33
C PHE A 39 5.76 -3.58 -11.56
N PRO A 40 5.44 -3.14 -12.78
CA PRO A 40 5.85 -3.80 -14.01
C PRO A 40 7.31 -3.45 -14.31
N PHE A 41 8.27 -4.03 -13.57
CA PHE A 41 9.69 -3.68 -13.67
C PHE A 41 10.55 -4.84 -14.20
N THR A 42 11.60 -4.50 -14.96
CA THR A 42 12.65 -5.43 -15.41
C THR A 42 14.00 -4.95 -14.87
N LEU A 43 14.66 -5.77 -14.06
CA LEU A 43 16.02 -5.49 -13.57
C LEU A 43 16.99 -5.62 -14.75
N PHE A 44 17.82 -4.60 -14.93
CA PHE A 44 19.04 -4.69 -15.73
C PHE A 44 20.20 -4.85 -14.75
N GLU A 45 21.01 -5.90 -14.93
CA GLU A 45 22.25 -6.04 -14.16
C GLU A 45 23.23 -4.97 -14.60
N VAL A 46 23.68 -4.17 -13.64
CA VAL A 46 24.71 -3.15 -13.81
C VAL A 46 25.71 -3.30 -12.67
N ASP A 47 26.98 -3.04 -12.96
CA ASP A 47 28.08 -3.30 -12.03
C ASP A 47 28.21 -2.24 -10.91
N SER A 48 27.61 -1.05 -11.10
CA SER A 48 27.64 0.05 -10.14
C SER A 48 26.33 0.14 -9.33
N PRO A 49 26.41 0.19 -7.99
CA PRO A 49 25.26 0.48 -7.13
C PRO A 49 24.57 1.81 -7.45
N GLU A 50 25.32 2.84 -7.84
CA GLU A 50 24.80 4.15 -8.23
C GLU A 50 23.95 4.05 -9.52
N ASP A 51 24.45 3.34 -10.52
CA ASP A 51 23.72 3.11 -11.77
C ASP A 51 22.47 2.26 -11.51
N GLN A 52 22.57 1.26 -10.62
CA GLN A 52 21.44 0.41 -10.24
C GLN A 52 20.35 1.23 -9.55
N TYR A 53 20.74 2.13 -8.64
CA TYR A 53 19.81 3.05 -8.00
C TYR A 53 19.15 3.98 -9.01
N GLN A 54 19.91 4.53 -9.96
CA GLN A 54 19.38 5.47 -10.96
C GLN A 54 18.37 4.78 -11.89
N ILE A 55 18.68 3.57 -12.37
CA ILE A 55 17.75 2.75 -13.17
C ILE A 55 16.48 2.43 -12.39
N MET A 56 16.60 2.05 -11.13
CA MET A 56 15.45 1.78 -10.26
C MET A 56 14.60 3.05 -10.07
N LYS A 57 15.22 4.18 -9.73
CA LYS A 57 14.56 5.46 -9.51
C LYS A 57 13.79 5.91 -10.75
N ASP A 58 14.43 5.91 -11.90
CA ASP A 58 13.80 6.35 -13.15
C ASP A 58 12.65 5.42 -13.54
N SER A 59 12.83 4.12 -13.32
CA SER A 59 11.78 3.14 -13.62
C SER A 59 10.59 3.23 -12.68
N VAL A 60 10.79 3.55 -11.40
CA VAL A 60 9.70 3.77 -10.43
C VAL A 60 8.95 5.06 -10.76
N ASN A 61 9.66 6.13 -11.12
CA ASN A 61 9.04 7.42 -11.45
C ASN A 61 8.11 7.35 -12.66
N VAL A 62 8.35 6.41 -13.58
CA VAL A 62 7.60 6.29 -14.84
C VAL A 62 6.49 5.23 -14.75
N ARG A 63 6.50 4.35 -13.74
CA ARG A 63 5.60 3.20 -13.70
C ARG A 63 4.59 3.27 -12.56
N ASN A 64 3.35 3.02 -12.93
CA ASN A 64 2.25 2.97 -11.99
C ASN A 64 2.30 1.68 -11.15
N ILE A 65 1.97 1.81 -9.86
CA ILE A 65 1.80 0.67 -8.96
C ILE A 65 0.65 -0.21 -9.43
N ILE A 66 0.80 -1.54 -9.30
CA ILE A 66 -0.24 -2.51 -9.66
C ILE A 66 -0.90 -3.06 -8.40
N GLN A 67 -0.09 -3.37 -7.38
CA GLN A 67 -0.57 -3.98 -6.14
C GLN A 67 0.28 -3.55 -4.96
N LEU A 68 -0.34 -3.36 -3.79
CA LEU A 68 0.32 -3.19 -2.50
C LEU A 68 -0.28 -4.19 -1.52
N ARG A 69 0.56 -4.99 -0.87
CA ARG A 69 0.18 -5.84 0.25
C ARG A 69 0.60 -5.17 1.54
N LEU A 70 -0.32 -5.11 2.50
CA LEU A 70 -0.11 -4.52 3.81
C LEU A 70 -0.37 -5.57 4.89
N THR A 71 0.60 -5.73 5.77
CA THR A 71 0.53 -6.62 6.94
C THR A 71 0.73 -5.77 8.19
N LEU A 72 -0.19 -5.89 9.13
CA LEU A 72 -0.07 -5.30 10.47
C LEU A 72 0.26 -6.40 11.48
N SER A 73 1.09 -6.11 12.46
CA SER A 73 1.36 -7.02 13.57
C SER A 73 1.55 -6.31 14.91
N ASP A 74 1.39 -7.05 16.00
CA ASP A 74 1.81 -6.63 17.34
C ASP A 74 3.30 -6.93 17.57
N GLY A 75 3.78 -6.67 18.79
CA GLY A 75 5.18 -6.90 19.18
C GLY A 75 5.61 -8.37 19.21
N ASP A 76 4.64 -9.30 19.28
CA ASP A 76 4.86 -10.74 19.26
C ASP A 76 4.68 -11.35 17.86
N GLY A 77 4.33 -10.52 16.86
CA GLY A 77 4.11 -10.94 15.49
C GLY A 77 2.71 -11.52 15.22
N ASN A 78 1.74 -11.34 16.12
CA ASN A 78 0.35 -11.72 15.86
C ASN A 78 -0.30 -10.73 14.89
N LEU A 79 -1.23 -11.23 14.08
CA LEU A 79 -1.94 -10.45 13.06
C LEU A 79 -3.36 -10.10 13.53
N PRO A 80 -3.97 -9.02 12.99
CA PRO A 80 -5.36 -8.69 13.25
C PRO A 80 -6.29 -9.86 12.92
N ASP A 81 -7.13 -10.26 13.88
CA ASP A 81 -8.07 -11.37 13.71
C ASP A 81 -9.56 -10.95 13.80
N PHE A 82 -9.83 -9.73 14.27
CA PHE A 82 -11.17 -9.17 14.47
C PHE A 82 -12.13 -10.11 15.22
N CYS A 83 -11.61 -10.86 16.20
CA CYS A 83 -12.34 -11.87 16.96
C CYS A 83 -12.90 -13.01 16.10
N THR A 84 -12.27 -13.31 14.97
CA THR A 84 -12.63 -14.43 14.08
C THR A 84 -11.62 -15.58 14.20
N ASP A 85 -11.89 -16.68 13.49
CA ASP A 85 -10.99 -17.83 13.36
C ASP A 85 -9.82 -17.61 12.38
N CYS A 86 -9.75 -16.43 11.76
CA CYS A 86 -8.75 -16.07 10.77
C CYS A 86 -7.98 -14.81 11.20
N CYS A 87 -6.74 -14.73 10.77
CA CYS A 87 -5.93 -13.52 10.77
C CYS A 87 -6.00 -12.86 9.39
N TYR A 88 -5.77 -11.55 9.29
CA TYR A 88 -5.96 -10.82 8.04
C TYR A 88 -4.76 -9.98 7.63
N ILE A 89 -4.55 -9.95 6.32
CA ILE A 89 -3.68 -9.00 5.62
C ILE A 89 -4.45 -8.35 4.48
N TRP A 90 -4.04 -7.17 4.05
CA TRP A 90 -4.71 -6.44 2.99
C TRP A 90 -3.92 -6.50 1.69
N GLU A 91 -4.64 -6.56 0.58
CA GLU A 91 -4.07 -6.53 -0.76
C GLU A 91 -4.82 -5.49 -1.59
N PHE A 92 -4.22 -4.32 -1.75
CA PHE A 92 -4.74 -3.20 -2.51
C PHE A 92 -4.38 -3.37 -3.98
N ASN A 93 -5.39 -3.35 -4.86
CA ASN A 93 -5.23 -3.54 -6.30
C ASN A 93 -5.49 -2.22 -7.01
N PHE A 94 -4.56 -1.71 -7.81
CA PHE A 94 -4.63 -0.38 -8.41
C PHE A 94 -5.03 -0.41 -9.88
N ARG A 95 -5.66 0.67 -10.36
CA ARG A 95 -6.11 0.81 -11.77
C ARG A 95 -5.24 1.72 -12.62
N ASP A 96 -4.25 2.38 -12.02
CA ASP A 96 -3.43 3.41 -12.68
C ASP A 96 -2.60 2.83 -13.85
N PHE A 97 -2.20 1.56 -13.76
CA PHE A 97 -1.53 0.83 -14.84
C PHE A 97 -2.54 0.25 -15.85
N ASP A 98 -2.41 0.65 -17.11
CA ASP A 98 -3.21 0.12 -18.22
C ASP A 98 -2.33 -0.65 -19.20
N ILE A 99 -2.51 -1.97 -19.26
CA ILE A 99 -1.74 -2.86 -20.16
C ILE A 99 -1.87 -2.50 -21.65
N TYR A 100 -2.89 -1.76 -22.08
CA TYR A 100 -3.02 -1.38 -23.50
C TYR A 100 -2.36 -0.03 -23.81
N ARG A 101 -2.19 0.83 -22.81
CA ARG A 101 -1.60 2.16 -22.96
C ARG A 101 -0.14 2.19 -22.54
N ASP A 102 0.17 1.49 -21.45
CA ASP A 102 1.44 1.56 -20.72
C ASP A 102 2.34 0.34 -21.02
N PHE A 103 1.91 -0.58 -21.89
CA PHE A 103 2.72 -1.73 -22.28
C PHE A 103 3.83 -1.35 -23.24
N HIS A 104 5.06 -1.59 -22.80
CA HIS A 104 6.24 -1.54 -23.65
C HIS A 104 6.74 -2.95 -23.93
N SER A 105 7.21 -3.21 -25.16
CA SER A 105 7.75 -4.52 -25.55
C SER A 105 8.91 -4.98 -24.64
N LYS A 106 9.63 -4.04 -24.03
CA LYS A 106 10.68 -4.29 -23.03
C LYS A 106 10.14 -4.87 -21.72
N ASP A 107 8.86 -4.66 -21.40
CA ASP A 107 8.22 -5.09 -20.16
C ASP A 107 7.48 -6.42 -20.32
N ALA A 108 7.51 -7.06 -21.50
CA ALA A 108 6.75 -8.28 -21.78
C ALA A 108 7.03 -9.41 -20.77
N ASN A 109 8.29 -9.61 -20.40
CA ASN A 109 8.68 -10.61 -19.40
C ASN A 109 8.15 -10.26 -18.00
N ALA A 110 8.16 -8.98 -17.62
CA ALA A 110 7.63 -8.52 -16.33
C ALA A 110 6.10 -8.70 -16.27
N ILE A 111 5.40 -8.42 -17.38
CA ILE A 111 3.95 -8.59 -17.48
C ILE A 111 3.55 -10.07 -17.42
N GLU A 112 4.25 -10.95 -18.14
CA GLU A 112 3.98 -12.39 -18.06
C GLU A 112 4.29 -12.97 -16.67
N LEU A 113 5.38 -12.51 -16.03
CA LEU A 113 5.68 -12.87 -14.65
C LEU A 113 4.54 -12.46 -13.71
N LEU A 114 4.05 -11.22 -13.82
CA LEU A 114 2.96 -10.71 -12.98
C LEU A 114 1.65 -11.47 -13.21
N LYS A 115 1.32 -11.83 -14.47
CA LYS A 115 0.18 -12.72 -14.77
C LYS A 115 0.36 -14.09 -14.10
N GLY A 116 1.57 -14.66 -14.18
CA GLY A 116 1.92 -15.92 -13.52
C GLY A 116 1.80 -15.87 -11.99
N GLN A 117 1.95 -14.68 -11.40
CA GLN A 117 1.71 -14.42 -9.98
C GLN A 117 0.23 -14.13 -9.64
N GLY A 118 -0.69 -14.28 -10.59
CA GLY A 118 -2.13 -14.11 -10.40
C GLY A 118 -2.65 -12.69 -10.56
N ILE A 119 -1.89 -11.77 -11.15
CA ILE A 119 -2.39 -10.42 -11.46
C ILE A 119 -3.35 -10.46 -12.65
N ASP A 120 -4.57 -9.96 -12.43
CA ASP A 120 -5.59 -9.77 -13.45
C ASP A 120 -5.64 -8.29 -13.86
N PHE A 121 -4.85 -7.94 -14.87
CA PHE A 121 -4.72 -6.57 -15.38
C PHE A 121 -6.05 -5.96 -15.87
N LEU A 122 -6.97 -6.78 -16.40
CA LEU A 122 -8.28 -6.30 -16.83
C LEU A 122 -9.13 -5.91 -15.63
N ARG A 123 -9.15 -6.76 -14.61
CA ARG A 123 -9.84 -6.46 -13.35
C ARG A 123 -9.24 -5.26 -12.63
N ASN A 124 -7.91 -5.12 -12.62
CA ASN A 124 -7.22 -3.94 -12.13
C ASN A 124 -7.73 -2.67 -12.83
N LYS A 125 -7.75 -2.64 -14.15
CA LYS A 125 -8.25 -1.50 -14.94
C LYS A 125 -9.71 -1.14 -14.62
N GLU A 126 -10.58 -2.14 -14.51
CA GLU A 126 -12.02 -1.93 -14.30
C GLU A 126 -12.38 -1.55 -12.85
N LYS A 127 -11.78 -2.24 -11.88
CA LYS A 127 -12.22 -2.24 -10.47
C LYS A 127 -11.17 -1.74 -9.49
N GLY A 128 -9.92 -1.59 -9.92
CA GLY A 128 -8.79 -1.22 -9.07
C GLY A 128 -8.97 0.14 -8.40
N ILE A 129 -8.12 0.46 -7.46
CA ILE A 129 -8.12 1.72 -6.72
C ILE A 129 -7.39 2.77 -7.55
N LEU A 130 -7.87 4.01 -7.56
CA LEU A 130 -7.04 5.14 -7.97
C LEU A 130 -5.96 5.39 -6.92
N SER A 131 -4.69 5.39 -7.32
CA SER A 131 -3.57 5.63 -6.40
C SER A 131 -3.72 6.94 -5.59
N SER A 132 -4.30 7.98 -6.18
CA SER A 132 -4.62 9.24 -5.51
C SER A 132 -5.65 9.11 -4.37
N ASP A 133 -6.65 8.24 -4.53
CA ASP A 133 -7.63 7.97 -3.48
C ASP A 133 -6.96 7.19 -2.33
N PHE A 134 -6.11 6.22 -2.65
CA PHE A 134 -5.32 5.50 -1.65
C PHE A 134 -4.42 6.44 -0.85
N VAL A 135 -3.69 7.35 -1.50
CA VAL A 135 -2.86 8.37 -0.82
C VAL A 135 -3.73 9.24 0.08
N THR A 136 -4.90 9.66 -0.39
CA THR A 136 -5.84 10.44 0.42
C THR A 136 -6.26 9.69 1.68
N MET A 137 -6.51 8.38 1.59
CA MET A 137 -6.86 7.54 2.75
C MET A 137 -5.69 7.36 3.71
N MET A 138 -4.48 7.14 3.21
CA MET A 138 -3.26 7.04 4.03
C MET A 138 -2.99 8.30 4.85
N LEU A 139 -3.21 9.49 4.24
CA LEU A 139 -3.06 10.76 4.95
C LEU A 139 -4.15 10.95 6.02
N LYS A 140 -5.39 10.57 5.73
CA LYS A 140 -6.52 10.63 6.68
C LYS A 140 -6.40 9.63 7.83
N SER A 141 -5.81 8.46 7.59
CA SER A 141 -5.66 7.40 8.60
C SER A 141 -4.54 7.72 9.61
N ARG A 142 -3.73 8.76 9.36
CA ARG A 142 -2.54 9.13 10.14
C ARG A 142 -1.49 8.02 10.23
N MET A 143 -1.54 7.03 9.32
CA MET A 143 -0.53 5.95 9.22
C MET A 143 0.89 6.47 9.04
N THR A 144 1.04 7.64 8.42
CA THR A 144 2.33 8.25 8.10
C THR A 144 2.75 9.34 9.09
N GLN A 145 1.99 9.56 10.17
CA GLN A 145 2.34 10.56 11.18
C GLN A 145 3.19 9.92 12.28
N ASP A 146 4.40 10.45 12.50
CA ASP A 146 5.24 10.06 13.63
C ASP A 146 4.53 10.45 14.93
N ARG A 147 4.10 9.45 15.72
CA ARG A 147 3.46 9.66 17.03
C ARG A 147 4.38 10.37 18.05
N ARG A 148 5.67 10.58 17.73
CA ARG A 148 6.63 11.30 18.57
C ARG A 148 6.69 12.80 18.31
N VAL A 149 6.00 13.32 17.29
CA VAL A 149 5.93 14.76 17.02
C VAL A 149 4.53 15.26 17.45
N PRO A 150 4.41 16.02 18.56
CA PRO A 150 3.14 16.59 18.97
C PRO A 150 2.60 17.54 17.91
N ASP A 151 1.28 17.49 17.70
CA ASP A 151 0.52 18.38 16.81
C ASP A 151 0.70 19.84 17.30
N GLN A 152 1.42 20.69 16.54
CA GLN A 152 1.66 22.08 16.93
C GLN A 152 0.47 23.03 16.66
N ASP A 153 -0.64 22.51 16.11
CA ASP A 153 -1.77 23.34 15.66
C ASP A 153 -2.84 23.63 16.74
N SER A 154 -2.54 23.47 18.04
CA SER A 154 -3.47 23.82 19.13
C SER A 154 -3.20 25.16 19.84
N THR A 155 -2.22 25.95 19.39
CA THR A 155 -1.87 27.25 20.03
C THR A 155 -2.12 28.48 19.15
N LEU A 156 -3.34 28.66 18.64
CA LEU A 156 -3.81 29.98 18.18
C LEU A 156 -5.27 30.23 18.63
N GLY A 157 -5.43 30.44 19.94
CA GLY A 157 -6.72 30.75 20.55
C GLY A 157 -6.55 31.52 21.86
N GLY A 158 -5.94 32.70 21.81
CA GLY A 158 -5.70 33.50 23.02
C GLY A 158 -5.28 34.93 22.69
N VAL A 159 -6.14 35.69 22.00
CA VAL A 159 -5.94 37.13 21.82
C VAL A 159 -6.07 37.82 23.18
N ALA A 160 -5.04 38.61 23.48
CA ALA A 160 -4.87 39.41 24.68
C ALA A 160 -6.07 40.32 25.02
N LYS A 161 -6.45 40.35 26.30
CA LYS A 161 -7.25 41.43 26.89
C LYS A 161 -6.34 42.36 27.69
N ARG A 162 -6.17 43.57 27.13
CA ARG A 162 -5.84 44.88 27.73
C ARG A 162 -5.64 44.93 29.26
N ARG A 163 -4.52 45.52 29.68
CA ARG A 163 -4.48 46.84 30.33
C ARG A 163 -3.08 47.44 30.21
#